data_AF-A0A0F7HIS3-F1
#
_entry.id   AF-A0A0F7HIS3-F1
#
_cell.length_a   1.000
_cell.length_b   1.000
_cell.length_c   1.000
_cell.angle_alpha   90.00
_cell.angle_beta   90.00
_cell.angle_gamma   90.00
#
_symmetry.space_group_name_H-M   'P 1'
#
loop_
_entity.id
_entity.type
_entity.pdbx_description
1 polymer ?
#
loop_
_entity_poly.entity_id
_entity_poly.type
_entity_poly.pdbx_seq_one_letter_code
_entity_poly.pdbx_strand_id
1 'polypeptide(L)'
;MSYQYKICEKKDEAYGYSFSLDENLVFNYNTDDLFSIVEDNKISIICYGYCFDVREPELLTRDTLKSLYRDINDIEKEIQYLNGQYILIVQKNEDIYLYSDGSALVPVYILKNDNIITNIISNSNEAYYRLNPNFKFNLKTFMIQRLQCQNNYENLNDENLVSYLMSLISNQYEYFIDKKIDIRFQADNYHKALFAILSPILANKNMIVEENSTTINDYFSELFANEFRMNIIRDLEVTEKNKESDNNRFIARNNLSNFKALYIKKNKQLKNQKMLTLYNDKNDLELYNYEMNLMEINNKSNLELSDKYLIYEPLNVREILNVFIELQNRTKFKIHQEVINKFRPSLYYFNFTKGKTLREINQELTEEITDIKNNGISTENQKFLLDVKRSNFRTSQNLDGKIKNNELITFPSNQKIKKGNEYIIDFINHTEGLVYIEGFYKNEKNANRIIVTVNGEIFNIFDFYKGRYFYHNGKTRVTVKYMNDYNNLSWQKAGTLLIKQA
;
A
#
# COMPACT_ATOMS: atom_id res chain seq x y z
N MET A 1 -14.11 -4.49 -27.41
CA MET A 1 -15.52 -4.11 -27.23
C MET A 1 -15.49 -2.73 -26.61
N SER A 2 -15.85 -1.68 -27.35
CA SER A 2 -15.68 -0.33 -26.81
C SER A 2 -16.88 0.04 -25.94
N TYR A 3 -16.63 0.19 -24.64
CA TYR A 3 -17.61 0.68 -23.68
C TYR A 3 -17.89 2.16 -23.97
N GLN A 4 -18.83 2.45 -24.87
CA GLN A 4 -18.99 3.76 -25.47
C GLN A 4 -20.46 4.12 -25.63
N TYR A 5 -20.82 5.37 -25.32
CA TYR A 5 -22.16 5.88 -25.49
C TYR A 5 -22.21 7.38 -25.84
N LYS A 6 -23.35 7.79 -26.39
CA LYS A 6 -23.71 9.19 -26.66
C LYS A 6 -25.21 9.42 -26.49
N ILE A 7 -25.57 10.38 -25.66
CA ILE A 7 -26.94 10.89 -25.53
C ILE A 7 -27.03 12.21 -26.32
N CYS A 8 -27.94 12.27 -27.28
CA CYS A 8 -28.20 13.46 -28.10
C CYS A 8 -29.60 13.43 -28.71
N GLU A 9 -30.01 14.49 -29.43
CA GLU A 9 -31.37 14.62 -29.96
C GLU A 9 -31.72 13.61 -31.06
N LYS A 10 -30.71 13.05 -31.72
CA LYS A 10 -30.91 12.17 -32.88
C LYS A 10 -30.14 10.87 -32.70
N LYS A 11 -30.62 9.86 -33.42
CA LYS A 11 -29.87 8.63 -33.63
C LYS A 11 -28.55 8.94 -34.33
N ASP A 12 -27.46 8.39 -33.81
CA ASP A 12 -26.12 8.55 -34.36
C ASP A 12 -25.69 7.23 -35.00
N GLU A 13 -25.54 7.21 -36.32
CA GLU A 13 -25.17 6.02 -37.10
C GLU A 13 -23.76 5.51 -36.80
N ALA A 14 -22.93 6.29 -36.09
CA ALA A 14 -21.63 5.82 -35.62
C ALA A 14 -21.74 4.76 -34.52
N TYR A 15 -22.91 4.60 -33.90
CA TYR A 15 -23.19 3.63 -32.85
C TYR A 15 -24.01 2.46 -33.39
N GLY A 16 -23.71 1.25 -32.90
CA GLY A 16 -24.41 0.04 -33.33
C GLY A 16 -25.88 -0.02 -32.91
N TYR A 17 -26.22 0.63 -31.80
CA TYR A 17 -27.53 0.55 -31.16
C TYR A 17 -28.01 1.93 -30.67
N SER A 18 -29.32 2.06 -30.51
CA SER A 18 -29.96 3.28 -30.04
C SER A 18 -31.26 2.99 -29.29
N PHE A 19 -31.52 3.70 -28.21
CA PHE A 19 -32.75 3.64 -27.44
C PHE A 19 -33.35 5.05 -27.29
N SER A 20 -34.64 5.22 -27.61
CA SER A 20 -35.33 6.51 -27.46
C SER A 20 -35.72 6.69 -26.00
N LEU A 21 -35.17 7.72 -25.35
CA LEU A 21 -35.51 8.10 -23.99
C LEU A 21 -36.79 8.95 -23.96
N ASP A 22 -36.94 9.83 -24.95
CA ASP A 22 -38.19 10.51 -25.30
C ASP A 22 -38.17 10.97 -26.78
N GLU A 23 -39.12 11.84 -27.15
CA GLU A 23 -39.25 12.38 -28.51
C GLU A 23 -38.02 13.17 -29.00
N ASN A 24 -37.22 13.74 -28.08
CA ASN A 24 -36.10 14.63 -28.39
C ASN A 24 -34.77 14.12 -27.82
N LEU A 25 -34.70 12.90 -27.30
CA LEU A 25 -33.52 12.38 -26.66
C LEU A 25 -33.31 10.91 -26.97
N VAL A 26 -32.14 10.60 -27.51
CA VAL A 26 -31.74 9.25 -27.94
C VAL A 26 -30.45 8.87 -27.23
N PHE A 27 -30.46 7.69 -26.61
CA PHE A 27 -29.29 7.04 -26.05
C PHE A 27 -28.66 6.10 -27.09
N ASN A 28 -27.52 6.49 -27.66
CA ASN A 28 -26.76 5.73 -28.63
C ASN A 28 -25.62 4.99 -27.94
N TYR A 29 -25.41 3.71 -28.27
CA TYR A 29 -24.42 2.86 -27.60
C TYR A 29 -23.91 1.74 -28.53
N ASN A 30 -22.71 1.20 -28.22
CA ASN A 30 -22.02 0.29 -29.14
C ASN A 30 -22.34 -1.19 -28.96
N THR A 31 -22.87 -1.59 -27.81
CA THR A 31 -23.02 -3.01 -27.45
C THR A 31 -24.32 -3.24 -26.69
N ASP A 32 -25.17 -4.14 -27.17
CA ASP A 32 -26.42 -4.52 -26.50
C ASP A 32 -26.21 -5.40 -25.25
N ASP A 33 -25.11 -6.16 -25.17
CA ASP A 33 -24.84 -7.04 -24.02
C ASP A 33 -24.65 -6.29 -22.69
N LEU A 34 -24.36 -5.00 -22.76
CA LEU A 34 -24.23 -4.10 -21.61
C LEU A 34 -25.49 -3.29 -21.35
N PHE A 35 -26.50 -3.41 -22.21
CA PHE A 35 -27.75 -2.68 -22.07
C PHE A 35 -28.75 -3.52 -21.27
N SER A 36 -29.20 -2.98 -20.14
CA SER A 36 -30.22 -3.60 -19.29
C SER A 36 -31.32 -2.59 -18.99
N ILE A 37 -32.58 -3.01 -19.12
CA ILE A 37 -33.73 -2.17 -18.86
C ILE A 37 -34.79 -2.91 -18.02
N VAL A 38 -35.39 -2.17 -17.10
CA VAL A 38 -36.63 -2.53 -16.40
C VAL A 38 -37.59 -1.36 -16.55
N GLU A 39 -38.73 -1.58 -17.22
CA GLU A 39 -39.68 -0.52 -17.53
C GLU A 39 -41.14 -0.96 -17.36
N ASP A 40 -41.98 0.02 -17.08
CA ASP A 40 -43.44 -0.02 -17.26
C ASP A 40 -43.92 1.24 -17.99
N ASN A 41 -45.24 1.47 -18.06
CA ASN A 41 -45.82 2.59 -18.80
C ASN A 41 -45.44 4.00 -18.27
N LYS A 42 -44.83 4.13 -17.08
CA LYS A 42 -44.55 5.42 -16.44
C LYS A 42 -43.10 5.60 -15.99
N ILE A 43 -42.40 4.50 -15.77
CA ILE A 43 -41.09 4.48 -15.14
C ILE A 43 -40.19 3.52 -15.92
N SER A 44 -38.97 3.96 -16.22
CA SER A 44 -37.93 3.08 -16.74
C SER A 44 -36.63 3.29 -15.98
N ILE A 45 -35.91 2.19 -15.74
CA ILE A 45 -34.55 2.18 -15.23
C ILE A 45 -33.69 1.46 -16.26
N ILE A 46 -32.73 2.21 -16.81
CA ILE A 46 -31.80 1.75 -17.83
C ILE A 46 -30.41 1.75 -17.22
N CYS A 47 -29.72 0.62 -17.31
CA CYS A 47 -28.29 0.52 -17.02
C CYS A 47 -27.55 0.25 -18.31
N TYR A 48 -26.54 1.06 -18.59
CA TYR A 48 -25.53 0.70 -19.57
C TYR A 48 -24.25 0.38 -18.80
N GLY A 49 -23.83 -0.87 -18.90
CA GLY A 49 -22.73 -1.49 -18.16
C GLY A 49 -23.18 -2.62 -17.25
N TYR A 50 -22.48 -2.81 -16.14
CA TYR A 50 -22.88 -3.78 -15.13
C TYR A 50 -22.94 -3.12 -13.77
N CYS A 51 -23.91 -3.56 -12.97
CA CYS A 51 -24.02 -3.16 -11.57
C CYS A 51 -24.58 -4.32 -10.74
N PHE A 52 -24.29 -4.29 -9.44
CA PHE A 52 -24.89 -5.16 -8.45
C PHE A 52 -24.95 -4.42 -7.11
N ASP A 53 -25.90 -4.80 -6.27
CA ASP A 53 -26.01 -4.27 -4.92
C ASP A 53 -25.05 -5.02 -3.99
N VAL A 54 -24.18 -4.32 -3.26
CA VAL A 54 -23.24 -5.01 -2.35
C VAL A 54 -23.90 -5.66 -1.14
N ARG A 55 -25.18 -5.36 -0.88
CA ARG A 55 -26.01 -6.01 0.15
C ARG A 55 -26.58 -7.34 -0.34
N GLU A 56 -26.74 -7.50 -1.66
CA GLU A 56 -27.26 -8.70 -2.36
C GLU A 56 -26.39 -9.00 -3.60
N PRO A 57 -25.09 -9.28 -3.42
CA PRO A 57 -24.10 -9.33 -4.50
C PRO A 57 -24.30 -10.49 -5.49
N GLU A 58 -25.08 -11.50 -5.14
CA GLU A 58 -25.42 -12.63 -6.01
C GLU A 58 -26.36 -12.25 -7.16
N LEU A 59 -27.05 -11.11 -7.06
CA LEU A 59 -27.99 -10.67 -8.08
C LEU A 59 -27.28 -10.18 -9.34
N LEU A 60 -27.78 -10.60 -10.50
CA LEU A 60 -27.35 -10.07 -11.78
C LEU A 60 -27.84 -8.63 -11.97
N THR A 61 -27.25 -7.90 -12.92
CA THR A 61 -27.58 -6.49 -13.22
C THR A 61 -29.09 -6.29 -13.36
N ARG A 62 -29.76 -7.10 -14.19
CA ARG A 62 -31.19 -6.97 -14.43
C ARG A 62 -32.04 -7.20 -13.17
N ASP A 63 -31.65 -8.13 -12.30
CA ASP A 63 -32.39 -8.39 -11.06
C ASP A 63 -32.12 -7.31 -10.02
N THR A 64 -30.91 -6.76 -9.96
CA THR A 64 -30.59 -5.54 -9.22
C THR A 64 -31.47 -4.37 -9.66
N LEU A 65 -31.65 -4.17 -10.97
CA LEU A 65 -32.55 -3.13 -11.48
C LEU A 65 -34.02 -3.37 -11.08
N LYS A 66 -34.47 -4.62 -10.99
CA LYS A 66 -35.83 -4.94 -10.50
C LYS A 66 -35.97 -4.60 -9.01
N SER A 67 -34.94 -4.80 -8.19
CA SER A 67 -34.94 -4.37 -6.79
C SER A 67 -35.03 -2.84 -6.70
N LEU A 68 -34.17 -2.11 -7.42
CA LEU A 68 -34.23 -0.63 -7.49
C LEU A 68 -35.59 -0.11 -7.97
N TYR A 69 -36.20 -0.81 -8.91
CA TYR A 69 -37.52 -0.48 -9.44
C TYR A 69 -38.62 -0.58 -8.37
N ARG A 70 -38.56 -1.58 -7.48
CA ARG A 70 -39.49 -1.70 -6.35
C ARG A 70 -39.38 -0.52 -5.39
N ASP A 71 -38.18 -0.01 -5.20
CA ASP A 71 -37.85 1.08 -4.30
C ASP A 71 -37.69 2.44 -5.00
N ILE A 72 -38.40 2.65 -6.13
CA ILE A 72 -38.25 3.83 -6.99
C ILE A 72 -38.47 5.19 -6.30
N ASN A 73 -39.18 5.22 -5.17
CA ASN A 73 -39.38 6.44 -4.40
C ASN A 73 -38.16 6.81 -3.55
N ASP A 74 -37.32 5.83 -3.23
CA ASP A 74 -36.10 5.96 -2.45
C ASP A 74 -34.85 5.62 -3.30
N ILE A 75 -34.96 5.66 -4.63
CA ILE A 75 -33.90 5.20 -5.55
C ILE A 75 -32.54 5.84 -5.26
N GLU A 76 -32.50 7.10 -4.84
CA GLU A 76 -31.27 7.80 -4.48
C GLU A 76 -30.56 7.18 -3.27
N LYS A 77 -31.31 6.64 -2.31
CA LYS A 77 -30.79 5.88 -1.16
C LYS A 77 -30.29 4.50 -1.58
N GLU A 78 -30.95 3.87 -2.54
CA GLU A 78 -30.59 2.51 -2.95
C GLU A 78 -29.35 2.51 -3.87
N ILE A 79 -29.25 3.47 -4.80
CA ILE A 79 -28.10 3.55 -5.73
C ILE A 79 -26.76 3.76 -5.04
N GLN A 80 -26.71 4.21 -3.78
CA GLN A 80 -25.45 4.44 -3.07
C GLN A 80 -24.74 3.12 -2.70
N TYR A 81 -25.47 2.00 -2.70
CA TYR A 81 -24.96 0.65 -2.41
C TYR A 81 -24.55 -0.14 -3.64
N LEU A 82 -24.72 0.42 -4.84
CA LEU A 82 -24.33 -0.25 -6.07
C LEU A 82 -22.82 -0.21 -6.28
N ASN A 83 -22.25 -1.36 -6.64
CA ASN A 83 -20.94 -1.47 -7.25
C ASN A 83 -21.09 -1.78 -8.75
N GLY A 84 -20.09 -1.45 -9.55
CA GLY A 84 -19.98 -1.87 -10.94
C GLY A 84 -19.25 -0.85 -11.80
N GLN A 85 -19.41 -0.98 -13.11
CA GLN A 85 -18.97 0.00 -14.10
C GLN A 85 -20.18 0.30 -14.98
N TYR A 86 -20.86 1.41 -14.69
CA TYR A 86 -22.14 1.71 -15.31
C TYR A 86 -22.45 3.22 -15.36
N ILE A 87 -23.38 3.56 -16.23
CA ILE A 87 -24.28 4.71 -16.04
C ILE A 87 -25.70 4.19 -15.84
N LEU A 88 -26.48 4.89 -15.02
CA LEU A 88 -27.87 4.57 -14.75
C LEU A 88 -28.74 5.73 -15.21
N ILE A 89 -29.70 5.48 -16.10
CA ILE A 89 -30.70 6.44 -16.54
C ILE A 89 -32.03 6.03 -15.92
N VAL A 90 -32.66 6.95 -15.20
CA VAL A 90 -33.94 6.75 -14.53
C VAL A 90 -34.93 7.73 -15.12
N GLN A 91 -35.95 7.21 -15.79
CA GLN A 91 -37.08 7.98 -16.27
C GLN A 91 -38.22 7.83 -15.28
N LYS A 92 -38.72 8.95 -14.76
CA LYS A 92 -39.87 8.99 -13.86
C LYS A 92 -40.80 10.09 -14.32
N ASN A 93 -41.94 9.70 -14.89
CA ASN A 93 -42.85 10.62 -15.56
C ASN A 93 -42.14 11.35 -16.71
N GLU A 94 -42.14 12.69 -16.70
CA GLU A 94 -41.49 13.51 -17.72
C GLU A 94 -40.00 13.75 -17.45
N ASP A 95 -39.50 13.45 -16.26
CA ASP A 95 -38.09 13.67 -15.94
C ASP A 95 -37.23 12.47 -16.30
N ILE A 96 -36.01 12.76 -16.77
CA ILE A 96 -34.99 11.77 -17.08
C ILE A 96 -33.71 12.15 -16.35
N TYR A 97 -33.26 11.28 -15.44
CA TYR A 97 -32.09 11.50 -14.60
C TYR A 97 -30.97 10.53 -14.96
N LEU A 98 -29.75 11.04 -15.06
CA LEU A 98 -28.53 10.28 -15.23
C LEU A 98 -27.75 10.24 -13.91
N TYR A 99 -27.30 9.05 -13.54
CA TYR A 99 -26.42 8.78 -12.41
C TYR A 99 -25.17 8.04 -12.89
N SER A 100 -24.05 8.29 -12.21
CA SER A 100 -22.79 7.53 -12.39
C SER A 100 -22.58 6.52 -11.27
N ASP A 101 -21.71 5.54 -11.52
CA ASP A 101 -21.12 4.68 -10.50
C ASP A 101 -20.37 5.46 -9.39
N GLY A 102 -19.95 4.77 -8.33
CA GLY A 102 -19.42 5.40 -7.10
C GLY A 102 -18.23 6.34 -7.30
N SER A 103 -17.36 6.07 -8.27
CA SER A 103 -16.13 6.81 -8.55
C SER A 103 -16.04 7.36 -9.98
N ALA A 104 -17.12 7.24 -10.75
CA ALA A 104 -17.18 7.56 -12.17
C ALA A 104 -16.09 6.81 -12.96
N LEU A 105 -16.03 5.48 -12.77
CA LEU A 105 -15.30 4.57 -13.66
C LEU A 105 -15.76 4.76 -15.11
N VAL A 106 -17.04 5.04 -15.32
CA VAL A 106 -17.56 5.54 -16.59
C VAL A 106 -17.55 7.07 -16.57
N PRO A 107 -16.64 7.74 -17.30
CA PRO A 107 -16.61 9.19 -17.31
C PRO A 107 -17.85 9.73 -18.04
N VAL A 108 -18.39 10.85 -17.56
CA VAL A 108 -19.49 11.56 -18.21
C VAL A 108 -19.01 12.94 -18.61
N TYR A 109 -19.06 13.23 -19.90
CA TYR A 109 -18.71 14.51 -20.52
C TYR A 109 -19.95 15.16 -21.09
N ILE A 110 -20.07 16.48 -20.91
CA ILE A 110 -21.06 17.35 -21.54
C ILE A 110 -20.34 18.25 -22.54
N LEU A 111 -20.68 18.17 -23.82
CA LEU A 111 -20.14 19.04 -24.86
C LEU A 111 -20.94 20.35 -24.90
N LYS A 112 -20.26 21.50 -24.77
CA LYS A 112 -20.92 22.80 -24.50
C LYS A 112 -21.84 23.31 -25.60
N ASN A 113 -21.58 22.94 -26.85
CA ASN A 113 -22.23 23.57 -28.00
C ASN A 113 -23.46 22.79 -28.48
N ASP A 114 -23.54 21.49 -28.15
CA ASP A 114 -24.43 20.57 -28.84
C ASP A 114 -25.39 19.82 -27.91
N ASN A 115 -25.40 20.13 -26.61
CA ASN A 115 -26.19 19.40 -25.61
C ASN A 115 -25.94 17.87 -25.64
N ILE A 116 -24.73 17.48 -26.06
CA ILE A 116 -24.31 16.08 -26.18
C ILE A 116 -23.72 15.62 -24.86
N ILE A 117 -24.13 14.44 -24.40
CA ILE A 117 -23.51 13.75 -23.28
C ILE A 117 -22.84 12.46 -23.76
N THR A 118 -21.60 12.22 -23.38
CA THR A 118 -20.83 11.05 -23.86
C THR A 118 -19.75 10.66 -22.85
N ASN A 119 -19.17 9.47 -23.01
CA ASN A 119 -17.99 9.05 -22.26
C ASN A 119 -16.69 9.10 -23.07
N ILE A 120 -16.71 9.67 -24.28
CA ILE A 120 -15.54 9.83 -25.15
C ILE A 120 -15.37 11.30 -25.52
N ILE A 121 -14.12 11.75 -25.58
CA ILE A 121 -13.78 13.03 -26.21
C ILE A 121 -13.04 12.71 -27.51
N SER A 122 -13.73 12.88 -28.65
CA SER A 122 -13.19 12.59 -29.98
C SER A 122 -12.22 13.68 -30.47
N ASN A 123 -12.43 14.94 -30.08
CA ASN A 123 -11.59 16.08 -30.49
C ASN A 123 -11.05 16.85 -29.29
N SER A 124 -9.73 17.05 -29.24
CA SER A 124 -9.07 17.82 -28.16
C SER A 124 -9.45 19.30 -28.11
N ASN A 125 -10.06 19.83 -29.18
CA ASN A 125 -10.41 21.25 -29.32
C ASN A 125 -11.85 21.55 -28.90
N GLU A 126 -12.68 20.54 -28.66
CA GLU A 126 -14.05 20.76 -28.21
C GLU A 126 -14.09 21.16 -26.74
N ALA A 127 -14.85 22.21 -26.43
CA ALA A 127 -15.05 22.62 -25.06
C ALA A 127 -16.03 21.66 -24.38
N TYR A 128 -15.56 20.94 -23.35
CA TYR A 128 -16.37 20.00 -22.58
C TYR A 128 -16.33 20.29 -21.08
N TYR A 129 -17.31 19.75 -20.36
CA TYR A 129 -17.30 19.60 -18.91
C TYR A 129 -17.32 18.13 -18.55
N ARG A 130 -16.44 17.69 -17.65
CA ARG A 130 -16.51 16.34 -17.08
C ARG A 130 -17.27 16.41 -15.76
N LEU A 131 -18.26 15.55 -15.58
CA LEU A 131 -19.02 15.45 -14.34
C LEU A 131 -18.28 14.58 -13.33
N ASN A 132 -18.07 15.13 -12.13
CA ASN A 132 -17.62 14.40 -10.94
C ASN A 132 -18.52 13.18 -10.67
N PRO A 133 -18.06 12.14 -9.96
CA PRO A 133 -18.98 11.16 -9.39
C PRO A 133 -19.99 11.83 -8.43
N ASN A 134 -20.95 11.03 -7.95
CA ASN A 134 -21.92 11.47 -6.93
C ASN A 134 -22.89 12.58 -7.37
N PHE A 135 -23.36 12.50 -8.61
CA PHE A 135 -24.35 13.42 -9.17
C PHE A 135 -25.66 12.74 -9.53
N LYS A 136 -26.68 13.59 -9.59
CA LYS A 136 -27.96 13.41 -10.27
C LYS A 136 -28.05 14.47 -11.36
N PHE A 137 -28.11 14.07 -12.61
CA PHE A 137 -28.13 15.00 -13.74
C PHE A 137 -29.45 14.87 -14.50
N ASN A 138 -30.26 15.93 -14.51
CA ASN A 138 -31.50 15.94 -15.27
C ASN A 138 -31.18 16.22 -16.75
N LEU A 139 -31.43 15.23 -17.61
CA LEU A 139 -31.08 15.27 -19.04
C LEU A 139 -31.89 16.29 -19.85
N LYS A 140 -33.04 16.74 -19.34
CA LYS A 140 -33.90 17.72 -20.02
C LYS A 140 -33.53 19.16 -19.68
N THR A 141 -33.34 19.42 -18.39
CA THR A 141 -33.06 20.77 -17.88
C THR A 141 -31.56 21.08 -17.78
N PHE A 142 -30.71 20.07 -18.00
CA PHE A 142 -29.26 20.15 -17.80
C PHE A 142 -28.86 20.60 -16.38
N MET A 143 -29.76 20.41 -15.40
CA MET A 143 -29.48 20.68 -13.99
C MET A 143 -28.71 19.52 -13.36
N ILE A 144 -27.63 19.86 -12.66
CA ILE A 144 -26.80 18.91 -11.92
C ILE A 144 -27.03 19.14 -10.44
N GLN A 145 -27.38 18.08 -9.72
CA GLN A 145 -27.49 18.05 -8.27
C GLN A 145 -26.49 17.05 -7.71
N ARG A 146 -25.89 17.36 -6.56
CA ARG A 146 -25.11 16.41 -5.79
C ARG A 146 -26.05 15.51 -5.02
N LEU A 147 -25.74 14.22 -4.97
CA LEU A 147 -26.44 13.32 -4.08
C LEU A 147 -25.90 13.50 -2.67
N GLN A 148 -26.80 13.70 -1.72
CA GLN A 148 -26.44 13.84 -0.32
C GLN A 148 -26.29 12.46 0.32
N CYS A 149 -25.23 12.29 1.10
CA CYS A 149 -25.10 11.13 1.96
C CYS A 149 -26.11 11.28 3.10
N GLN A 150 -27.05 10.35 3.20
CA GLN A 150 -28.12 10.44 4.21
C GLN A 150 -27.75 9.73 5.53
N ASN A 151 -26.54 9.15 5.62
CA ASN A 151 -26.15 8.33 6.74
C ASN A 151 -25.50 9.16 7.86
N ASN A 152 -26.09 9.11 9.05
CA ASN A 152 -25.59 9.76 10.26
C ASN A 152 -24.46 8.93 10.89
N TYR A 153 -23.24 9.07 10.37
CA TYR A 153 -22.06 8.42 10.96
C TYR A 153 -21.62 9.04 12.28
N GLU A 154 -22.09 10.24 12.63
CA GLU A 154 -21.68 10.99 13.84
C GLU A 154 -21.87 10.20 15.14
N ASN A 155 -22.88 9.32 15.18
CA ASN A 155 -23.21 8.53 16.37
C ASN A 155 -22.50 7.17 16.43
N LEU A 156 -21.79 6.77 15.36
CA LEU A 156 -21.07 5.50 15.31
C LEU A 156 -19.63 5.71 15.78
N ASN A 157 -19.14 4.81 16.63
CA ASN A 157 -17.70 4.75 16.94
C ASN A 157 -16.92 4.14 15.75
N ASP A 158 -15.60 4.29 15.76
CA ASP A 158 -14.75 3.83 14.65
C ASP A 158 -14.84 2.32 14.44
N GLU A 159 -14.98 1.52 15.51
CA GLU A 159 -15.11 0.06 15.41
C GLU A 159 -16.40 -0.35 14.67
N ASN A 160 -17.52 0.29 14.97
CA ASN A 160 -18.79 0.06 14.30
C ASN A 160 -18.74 0.49 12.83
N LEU A 161 -18.09 1.63 12.53
CA LEU A 161 -17.88 2.09 11.16
C LEU A 161 -17.00 1.10 10.37
N VAL A 162 -15.93 0.59 10.97
CA VAL A 162 -15.08 -0.43 10.36
C VAL A 162 -15.86 -1.71 10.12
N SER A 163 -16.64 -2.17 11.10
CA SER A 163 -17.47 -3.38 10.94
C SER A 163 -18.49 -3.23 9.81
N TYR A 164 -19.15 -2.07 9.74
CA TYR A 164 -20.10 -1.75 8.68
C TYR A 164 -19.42 -1.67 7.29
N LEU A 165 -18.27 -1.00 7.20
CA LEU A 165 -17.45 -0.97 5.99
C LEU A 165 -17.06 -2.38 5.54
N MET A 166 -16.63 -3.24 6.47
CA MET A 166 -16.27 -4.63 6.16
C MET A 166 -17.48 -5.43 5.68
N SER A 167 -18.69 -5.21 6.22
CA SER A 167 -19.89 -5.90 5.73
C SER A 167 -20.19 -5.58 4.27
N LEU A 168 -20.01 -4.32 3.85
CA LEU A 168 -20.21 -3.90 2.45
C LEU A 168 -19.15 -4.44 1.48
N ILE A 169 -17.99 -4.88 1.99
CA ILE A 169 -16.89 -5.43 1.18
C ILE A 169 -16.96 -6.96 1.09
N SER A 170 -17.37 -7.62 2.18
CA SER A 170 -17.15 -9.05 2.42
C SER A 170 -17.62 -10.01 1.33
N ASN A 171 -18.81 -9.78 0.77
CA ASN A 171 -19.47 -10.74 -0.11
C ASN A 171 -19.49 -10.32 -1.58
N GLN A 172 -18.83 -9.22 -1.95
CA GLN A 172 -18.85 -8.74 -3.34
C GLN A 172 -18.30 -9.75 -4.35
N TYR A 173 -17.48 -10.72 -3.91
CA TYR A 173 -16.97 -11.80 -4.75
C TYR A 173 -18.09 -12.70 -5.32
N GLU A 174 -19.25 -12.76 -4.67
CA GLU A 174 -20.38 -13.63 -5.06
C GLU A 174 -20.90 -13.29 -6.44
N TYR A 175 -20.88 -12.01 -6.82
CA TYR A 175 -21.21 -11.56 -8.17
C TYR A 175 -20.36 -12.25 -9.24
N PHE A 176 -19.13 -12.66 -8.93
CA PHE A 176 -18.15 -13.15 -9.90
C PHE A 176 -17.94 -14.67 -9.88
N ILE A 177 -18.74 -15.42 -9.12
CA ILE A 177 -18.64 -16.89 -9.02
C ILE A 177 -18.66 -17.55 -10.41
N ASP A 178 -19.60 -17.13 -11.26
CA ASP A 178 -19.84 -17.66 -12.61
C ASP A 178 -19.17 -16.83 -13.72
N LYS A 179 -18.37 -15.82 -13.37
CA LYS A 179 -17.78 -14.86 -14.32
C LYS A 179 -16.29 -15.10 -14.50
N LYS A 180 -15.76 -14.70 -15.66
CA LYS A 180 -14.33 -14.70 -15.93
C LYS A 180 -13.75 -13.41 -15.37
N ILE A 181 -13.06 -13.51 -14.23
CA ILE A 181 -12.38 -12.40 -13.58
C ILE A 181 -10.89 -12.67 -13.53
N ASP A 182 -10.10 -11.73 -14.01
CA ASP A 182 -8.66 -11.76 -13.93
C ASP A 182 -8.14 -10.68 -12.99
N ILE A 183 -7.00 -10.92 -12.37
CA ILE A 183 -6.35 -9.94 -11.50
C ILE A 183 -5.07 -9.43 -12.16
N ARG A 184 -4.95 -8.12 -12.38
CA ARG A 184 -3.66 -7.50 -12.71
C ARG A 184 -2.83 -7.43 -11.43
N PHE A 185 -1.77 -8.23 -11.34
CA PHE A 185 -1.00 -8.36 -10.12
C PHE A 185 0.06 -7.28 -9.98
N GLN A 186 0.16 -6.69 -8.79
CA GLN A 186 1.31 -5.89 -8.36
C GLN A 186 1.65 -6.28 -6.91
N ALA A 187 2.94 -6.36 -6.58
CA ALA A 187 3.39 -6.68 -5.24
C ALA A 187 3.25 -5.47 -4.30
N ASP A 188 2.01 -5.11 -3.97
CA ASP A 188 1.69 -4.10 -2.95
C ASP A 188 0.58 -4.57 -1.98
N ASN A 189 0.40 -3.85 -0.87
CA ASN A 189 -0.60 -4.22 0.12
C ASN A 189 -2.06 -4.02 -0.35
N TYR A 190 -2.28 -3.24 -1.40
CA TYR A 190 -3.61 -3.04 -1.97
C TYR A 190 -4.05 -4.26 -2.76
N HIS A 191 -3.16 -4.85 -3.55
CA HIS A 191 -3.42 -6.11 -4.23
C HIS A 191 -3.61 -7.25 -3.22
N LYS A 192 -2.88 -7.29 -2.10
CA LYS A 192 -3.21 -8.25 -1.03
C LYS A 192 -4.65 -8.13 -0.53
N ALA A 193 -5.12 -6.90 -0.32
CA ALA A 193 -6.50 -6.66 0.08
C ALA A 193 -7.49 -7.14 -1.00
N LEU A 194 -7.19 -6.89 -2.29
CA LEU A 194 -7.99 -7.41 -3.40
C LEU A 194 -8.05 -8.94 -3.43
N PHE A 195 -6.90 -9.60 -3.24
CA PHE A 195 -6.81 -11.06 -3.11
C PHE A 195 -7.59 -11.57 -1.90
N ALA A 196 -7.59 -10.85 -0.78
CA ALA A 196 -8.37 -11.23 0.39
C ALA A 196 -9.88 -11.21 0.09
N ILE A 197 -10.37 -10.16 -0.56
CA ILE A 197 -11.78 -10.01 -0.96
C ILE A 197 -12.20 -11.11 -1.94
N LEU A 198 -11.40 -11.32 -3.00
CA LEU A 198 -11.74 -12.27 -4.05
C LEU A 198 -11.34 -13.72 -3.76
N SER A 199 -10.63 -13.97 -2.64
CA SER A 199 -10.07 -15.29 -2.31
C SER A 199 -11.01 -16.48 -2.48
N PRO A 200 -12.33 -16.40 -2.22
CA PRO A 200 -13.23 -17.55 -2.38
C PRO A 200 -13.36 -18.03 -3.82
N ILE A 201 -13.06 -17.20 -4.82
CA ILE A 201 -13.30 -17.49 -6.24
C ILE A 201 -12.05 -17.50 -7.11
N LEU A 202 -10.84 -17.35 -6.52
CA LEU A 202 -9.60 -17.23 -7.30
C LEU A 202 -9.11 -18.53 -7.92
N ALA A 203 -9.51 -19.68 -7.38
CA ALA A 203 -9.06 -20.97 -7.91
C ALA A 203 -9.40 -21.09 -9.41
N ASN A 204 -8.40 -21.45 -10.21
CA ASN A 204 -8.47 -21.56 -11.67
C ASN A 204 -8.75 -20.25 -12.43
N LYS A 205 -8.72 -19.09 -11.77
CA LYS A 205 -8.76 -17.77 -12.43
C LYS A 205 -7.37 -17.35 -12.89
N ASN A 206 -7.29 -16.34 -13.75
CA ASN A 206 -5.99 -15.86 -14.23
C ASN A 206 -5.47 -14.68 -13.43
N MET A 207 -4.17 -14.68 -13.23
CA MET A 207 -3.41 -13.56 -12.72
C MET A 207 -2.49 -13.05 -13.83
N ILE A 208 -2.64 -11.78 -14.16
CA ILE A 208 -1.90 -11.10 -15.21
C ILE A 208 -0.69 -10.42 -14.58
N VAL A 209 0.50 -10.73 -15.09
CA VAL A 209 1.79 -10.15 -14.67
C VAL A 209 2.44 -9.47 -15.87
N GLU A 210 2.82 -8.21 -15.71
CA GLU A 210 3.48 -7.43 -16.78
C GLU A 210 4.89 -7.95 -17.07
N GLU A 211 5.30 -8.02 -18.35
CA GLU A 211 6.61 -8.56 -18.73
C GLU A 211 7.80 -7.74 -18.18
N ASN A 212 7.61 -6.44 -18.00
CA ASN A 212 8.63 -5.53 -17.43
C ASN A 212 8.49 -5.37 -15.91
N SER A 213 7.86 -6.34 -15.23
CA SER A 213 7.66 -6.26 -13.79
C SER A 213 8.98 -6.36 -13.03
N THR A 214 9.01 -5.82 -11.81
CA THR A 214 10.20 -5.94 -10.95
C THR A 214 10.44 -7.40 -10.55
N THR A 215 11.68 -7.77 -10.22
CA THR A 215 11.99 -9.11 -9.69
C THR A 215 11.14 -9.50 -8.47
N ILE A 216 10.70 -8.53 -7.69
CA ILE A 216 9.78 -8.71 -6.56
C ILE A 216 8.39 -9.12 -7.05
N ASN A 217 7.87 -8.51 -8.12
CA ASN A 217 6.58 -8.88 -8.70
C ASN A 217 6.61 -10.30 -9.25
N ASP A 218 7.65 -10.67 -9.99
CA ASP A 218 7.79 -12.04 -10.52
C ASP A 218 7.77 -13.08 -9.39
N TYR A 219 8.63 -12.92 -8.39
CA TYR A 219 8.73 -13.83 -7.26
C TYR A 219 7.40 -13.98 -6.50
N PHE A 220 6.74 -12.86 -6.16
CA PHE A 220 5.49 -12.94 -5.42
C PHE A 220 4.29 -13.36 -6.27
N SER A 221 4.32 -13.14 -7.58
CA SER A 221 3.28 -13.65 -8.48
C SER A 221 3.27 -15.17 -8.46
N GLU A 222 4.43 -15.84 -8.50
CA GLU A 222 4.49 -17.30 -8.41
C GLU A 222 3.96 -17.82 -7.07
N LEU A 223 4.31 -17.16 -5.97
CA LEU A 223 3.82 -17.52 -4.65
C LEU A 223 2.30 -17.34 -4.52
N PHE A 224 1.75 -16.23 -5.00
CA PHE A 224 0.31 -15.95 -4.96
C PHE A 224 -0.46 -16.90 -5.88
N ALA A 225 0.05 -17.17 -7.09
CA ALA A 225 -0.56 -18.12 -8.00
C ALA A 225 -0.68 -19.50 -7.35
N ASN A 226 0.37 -19.95 -6.67
CA ASN A 226 0.38 -21.23 -5.96
C ASN A 226 -0.59 -21.24 -4.76
N GLU A 227 -0.57 -20.20 -3.91
CA GLU A 227 -1.47 -20.09 -2.74
C GLU A 227 -2.95 -20.11 -3.15
N PHE A 228 -3.29 -19.41 -4.23
CA PHE A 228 -4.68 -19.24 -4.69
C PHE A 228 -5.07 -20.18 -5.84
N ARG A 229 -4.16 -21.07 -6.28
CA ARG A 229 -4.34 -21.98 -7.41
C ARG A 229 -4.77 -21.26 -8.69
N MET A 230 -4.11 -20.14 -8.98
CA MET A 230 -4.37 -19.32 -10.17
C MET A 230 -3.42 -19.67 -11.31
N ASN A 231 -3.83 -19.36 -12.53
CA ASN A 231 -2.98 -19.44 -13.72
C ASN A 231 -2.23 -18.11 -13.90
N ILE A 232 -0.92 -18.15 -14.12
CA ILE A 232 -0.15 -16.94 -14.46
C ILE A 232 -0.20 -16.73 -15.96
N ILE A 233 -0.65 -15.54 -16.37
CA ILE A 233 -0.55 -15.05 -17.74
C ILE A 233 0.50 -13.93 -17.73
N ARG A 234 1.61 -14.18 -18.41
CA ARG A 234 2.59 -13.14 -18.72
C ARG A 234 2.17 -12.51 -20.03
N ASP A 235 2.04 -11.19 -20.01
CA ASP A 235 1.61 -10.36 -21.13
C ASP A 235 0.10 -10.36 -21.46
N LEU A 236 -0.45 -9.14 -21.62
CA LEU A 236 -1.83 -8.94 -22.08
C LEU A 236 -1.95 -9.20 -23.58
N GLU A 237 -0.90 -8.94 -24.36
CA GLU A 237 -0.92 -9.06 -25.84
C GLU A 237 -1.11 -10.51 -26.32
N VAL A 238 -0.66 -11.51 -25.56
CA VAL A 238 -0.85 -12.93 -25.90
C VAL A 238 -2.34 -13.32 -25.86
N THR A 239 -3.16 -12.62 -25.07
CA THR A 239 -4.62 -12.82 -25.09
C THR A 239 -5.35 -12.08 -26.21
N GLU A 240 -4.69 -11.17 -26.94
CA GLU A 240 -5.29 -10.45 -28.08
C GLU A 240 -5.42 -11.30 -29.34
N LYS A 241 -4.61 -12.37 -29.46
CA LYS A 241 -4.68 -13.30 -30.59
C LYS A 241 -5.87 -14.25 -30.52
N ASN A 242 -6.42 -14.49 -29.33
CA ASN A 242 -7.65 -15.26 -29.13
C ASN A 242 -8.83 -14.28 -29.01
N LYS A 243 -9.21 -13.67 -30.14
CA LYS A 243 -10.39 -12.80 -30.28
C LYS A 243 -11.72 -13.57 -30.18
N GLU A 244 -11.86 -14.50 -29.24
CA GLU A 244 -13.21 -14.84 -28.80
C GLU A 244 -13.66 -13.68 -27.92
N SER A 245 -14.62 -12.91 -28.46
CA SER A 245 -15.30 -11.81 -27.78
C SER A 245 -16.08 -12.36 -26.60
N ASP A 246 -15.36 -12.64 -25.51
CA ASP A 246 -15.96 -13.03 -24.26
C ASP A 246 -16.45 -11.76 -23.58
N ASN A 247 -17.68 -11.35 -23.94
CA ASN A 247 -18.29 -10.08 -23.55
C ASN A 247 -18.53 -9.94 -22.02
N ASN A 248 -18.08 -10.93 -21.23
CA ASN A 248 -18.21 -11.02 -19.78
C ASN A 248 -16.85 -11.20 -19.07
N ARG A 249 -15.74 -10.70 -19.64
CA ARG A 249 -14.42 -10.74 -19.00
C ARG A 249 -14.17 -9.49 -18.15
N PHE A 250 -13.88 -9.72 -16.88
CA PHE A 250 -13.63 -8.70 -15.87
C PHE A 250 -12.14 -8.62 -15.54
N ILE A 251 -11.68 -7.40 -15.26
CA ILE A 251 -10.37 -7.16 -14.66
C ILE A 251 -10.54 -6.51 -13.29
N ALA A 252 -10.05 -7.18 -12.27
CA ALA A 252 -10.06 -6.69 -10.91
C ALA A 252 -8.81 -5.82 -10.65
N ARG A 253 -9.02 -4.68 -10.00
CA ARG A 253 -7.95 -3.78 -9.56
C ARG A 253 -8.31 -3.13 -8.22
N ASN A 254 -7.36 -2.40 -7.62
CA ASN A 254 -7.56 -1.77 -6.31
C ASN A 254 -7.00 -0.35 -6.23
N ASN A 255 -7.29 0.48 -7.22
CA ASN A 255 -6.76 1.83 -7.32
C ASN A 255 -7.34 2.77 -6.25
N LEU A 256 -8.55 2.49 -5.78
CA LEU A 256 -9.25 3.37 -4.85
C LEU A 256 -8.78 3.24 -3.39
N SER A 257 -8.07 2.16 -3.06
CA SER A 257 -7.56 1.95 -1.70
C SER A 257 -6.41 2.89 -1.31
N ASN A 258 -5.74 3.54 -2.28
CA ASN A 258 -4.60 4.43 -2.02
C ASN A 258 -5.03 5.88 -1.72
N PHE A 259 -5.76 6.08 -0.63
CA PHE A 259 -6.34 7.38 -0.25
C PHE A 259 -5.33 8.51 -0.10
N LYS A 260 -4.09 8.21 0.34
CA LYS A 260 -3.05 9.24 0.43
C LYS A 260 -2.70 9.83 -0.93
N ALA A 261 -2.68 9.03 -1.99
CA ALA A 261 -2.48 9.53 -3.34
C ALA A 261 -3.62 10.46 -3.78
N LEU A 262 -4.83 10.26 -3.24
CA LEU A 262 -6.01 11.06 -3.51
C LEU A 262 -6.02 12.44 -2.80
N TYR A 263 -5.15 12.71 -1.82
CA TYR A 263 -5.11 14.02 -1.11
C TYR A 263 -3.97 14.95 -1.57
N ILE A 264 -2.95 14.44 -2.27
CA ILE A 264 -1.65 15.13 -2.45
C ILE A 264 -1.69 16.29 -3.47
N LYS A 265 -2.80 16.52 -4.19
CA LYS A 265 -2.88 17.56 -5.23
C LYS A 265 -3.59 18.87 -4.85
N LYS A 266 -3.51 19.30 -3.59
CA LYS A 266 -4.11 20.58 -3.12
C LYS A 266 -3.71 21.85 -3.92
N ASN A 267 -2.62 21.84 -4.70
CA ASN A 267 -1.99 23.10 -5.16
C ASN A 267 -1.89 23.34 -6.69
N LYS A 268 -2.39 22.47 -7.59
CA LYS A 268 -2.14 22.67 -9.04
C LYS A 268 -3.36 22.89 -9.96
N GLN A 269 -4.60 22.65 -9.51
CA GLN A 269 -5.76 22.62 -10.43
C GLN A 269 -6.97 23.49 -10.03
N LEU A 270 -6.81 24.46 -9.13
CA LEU A 270 -7.84 25.46 -8.81
C LEU A 270 -8.21 26.43 -9.97
N LYS A 271 -7.73 26.20 -11.20
CA LYS A 271 -7.99 27.07 -12.36
C LYS A 271 -9.30 26.79 -13.11
N ASN A 272 -9.98 25.67 -12.88
CA ASN A 272 -11.29 25.38 -13.51
C ASN A 272 -12.47 25.84 -12.63
N GLN A 273 -12.47 27.14 -12.29
CA GLN A 273 -13.31 27.79 -11.27
C GLN A 273 -14.81 27.95 -11.58
N LYS A 274 -15.36 27.41 -12.68
CA LYS A 274 -16.78 27.64 -13.04
C LYS A 274 -17.79 26.64 -12.46
N MET A 275 -17.36 25.46 -11.98
CA MET A 275 -18.25 24.53 -11.25
C MET A 275 -18.25 24.74 -9.73
N LEU A 276 -17.39 25.64 -9.22
CA LEU A 276 -17.23 25.89 -7.79
C LEU A 276 -18.42 26.65 -7.15
N THR A 277 -19.29 27.26 -7.96
CA THR A 277 -20.46 28.02 -7.48
C THR A 277 -21.58 27.14 -6.90
N LEU A 278 -21.40 25.81 -6.86
CA LEU A 278 -22.33 24.87 -6.22
C LEU A 278 -21.91 24.44 -4.80
N TYR A 279 -20.75 24.87 -4.29
CA TYR A 279 -20.21 24.43 -3.00
C TYR A 279 -20.27 25.58 -1.98
N ASN A 280 -21.12 25.44 -0.96
CA ASN A 280 -21.30 26.47 0.08
C ASN A 280 -20.57 26.15 1.39
N ASP A 281 -20.11 24.92 1.62
CA ASP A 281 -19.45 24.51 2.87
C ASP A 281 -18.01 23.98 2.66
N LYS A 282 -17.17 24.11 3.69
CA LYS A 282 -15.79 23.62 3.73
C LYS A 282 -15.73 22.08 3.64
N ASN A 283 -16.72 21.38 4.18
CA ASN A 283 -16.84 19.93 4.06
C ASN A 283 -17.08 19.50 2.60
N ASP A 284 -17.86 20.28 1.85
CA ASP A 284 -18.12 20.02 0.43
C ASP A 284 -16.85 20.17 -0.42
N LEU A 285 -15.94 21.07 -0.02
CA LEU A 285 -14.68 21.29 -0.73
C LEU A 285 -13.70 20.11 -0.58
N GLU A 286 -13.63 19.48 0.59
CA GLU A 286 -12.78 18.29 0.78
C GLU A 286 -13.30 17.10 -0.02
N LEU A 287 -14.61 16.87 0.02
CA LEU A 287 -15.28 15.85 -0.78
C LEU A 287 -15.11 16.12 -2.28
N TYR A 288 -15.25 17.36 -2.74
CA TYR A 288 -14.98 17.74 -4.13
C TYR A 288 -13.54 17.44 -4.56
N ASN A 289 -12.55 17.79 -3.73
CA ASN A 289 -11.15 17.49 -4.04
C ASN A 289 -10.93 15.98 -4.13
N TYR A 290 -11.54 15.20 -3.23
CA TYR A 290 -11.47 13.75 -3.27
C TYR A 290 -12.01 13.20 -4.60
N GLU A 291 -13.21 13.61 -5.01
CA GLU A 291 -13.83 13.22 -6.27
C GLU A 291 -12.98 13.60 -7.49
N MET A 292 -12.39 14.80 -7.50
CA MET A 292 -11.49 15.23 -8.58
C MET A 292 -10.24 14.35 -8.68
N ASN A 293 -9.71 13.88 -7.55
CA ASN A 293 -8.56 12.98 -7.57
C ASN A 293 -8.97 11.56 -8.02
N LEU A 294 -10.15 11.07 -7.62
CA LEU A 294 -10.71 9.80 -8.13
C LEU A 294 -10.76 9.81 -9.66
N MET A 295 -11.29 10.91 -10.21
CA MET A 295 -11.40 11.15 -11.64
C MET A 295 -10.06 11.11 -12.37
N GLU A 296 -9.00 11.70 -11.81
CA GLU A 296 -7.67 11.68 -12.41
C GLU A 296 -7.05 10.28 -12.40
N ILE A 297 -7.21 9.53 -11.31
CA ILE A 297 -6.74 8.14 -11.20
C ILE A 297 -7.47 7.26 -12.22
N ASN A 298 -8.79 7.40 -12.32
CA ASN A 298 -9.62 6.65 -13.25
C ASN A 298 -9.27 6.99 -14.71
N ASN A 299 -9.00 8.27 -15.05
CA ASN A 299 -8.60 8.63 -16.41
C ASN A 299 -7.34 7.92 -16.88
N LYS A 300 -6.28 7.93 -16.06
CA LYS A 300 -5.02 7.29 -16.44
C LYS A 300 -5.16 5.78 -16.60
N SER A 301 -5.96 5.17 -15.74
CA SER A 301 -6.09 3.71 -15.69
C SER A 301 -7.14 3.14 -16.65
N ASN A 302 -8.15 3.91 -17.04
CA ASN A 302 -9.23 3.46 -17.93
C ASN A 302 -8.82 3.50 -19.40
N LEU A 303 -8.01 4.49 -19.82
CA LEU A 303 -7.53 4.63 -21.21
C LEU A 303 -6.83 3.37 -21.74
N GLU A 304 -6.26 2.54 -20.87
CA GLU A 304 -5.55 1.30 -21.25
C GLU A 304 -6.43 0.05 -21.25
N LEU A 305 -7.54 0.03 -20.48
CA LEU A 305 -8.26 -1.21 -20.13
C LEU A 305 -9.73 -1.25 -20.57
N SER A 306 -10.43 -0.11 -20.59
CA SER A 306 -11.90 -0.07 -20.74
C SER A 306 -12.40 -0.43 -22.14
N ASP A 307 -11.52 -0.45 -23.15
CA ASP A 307 -11.88 -0.87 -24.51
C ASP A 307 -11.92 -2.40 -24.68
N LYS A 308 -11.48 -3.14 -23.66
CA LYS A 308 -11.28 -4.60 -23.72
C LYS A 308 -11.93 -5.35 -22.56
N TYR A 309 -12.05 -4.73 -21.39
CA TYR A 309 -12.49 -5.40 -20.17
C TYR A 309 -13.49 -4.56 -19.38
N LEU A 310 -14.40 -5.24 -18.69
CA LEU A 310 -15.16 -4.64 -17.59
C LEU A 310 -14.28 -4.54 -16.35
N ILE A 311 -14.32 -3.41 -15.66
CA ILE A 311 -13.45 -3.14 -14.52
C ILE A 311 -14.21 -3.45 -13.24
N TYR A 312 -13.64 -4.30 -12.39
CA TYR A 312 -14.07 -4.46 -11.00
C TYR A 312 -13.13 -3.74 -10.06
N GLU A 313 -13.71 -2.92 -9.19
CA GLU A 313 -13.01 -2.17 -8.16
C GLU A 313 -13.84 -2.26 -6.87
N PRO A 314 -13.36 -2.96 -5.83
CA PRO A 314 -14.17 -3.28 -4.65
C PRO A 314 -14.69 -2.06 -3.88
N LEU A 315 -13.97 -0.94 -3.96
CA LEU A 315 -14.35 0.29 -3.29
C LEU A 315 -15.18 1.22 -4.18
N ASN A 316 -15.58 0.80 -5.39
CA ASN A 316 -16.39 1.62 -6.29
C ASN A 316 -17.88 1.65 -5.89
N VAL A 317 -18.14 1.87 -4.61
CA VAL A 317 -19.48 1.96 -4.01
C VAL A 317 -19.52 3.26 -3.25
N ARG A 318 -20.53 4.08 -3.54
CA ARG A 318 -20.63 5.43 -2.96
C ARG A 318 -20.66 5.38 -1.43
N GLU A 319 -21.41 4.43 -0.86
CA GLU A 319 -21.45 4.23 0.58
C GLU A 319 -20.08 3.84 1.18
N ILE A 320 -19.35 2.93 0.53
CA ILE A 320 -18.00 2.54 0.96
C ILE A 320 -17.06 3.75 0.96
N LEU A 321 -17.11 4.58 -0.09
CA LEU A 321 -16.30 5.78 -0.20
C LEU A 321 -16.64 6.78 0.91
N ASN A 322 -17.93 6.98 1.21
CA ASN A 322 -18.39 7.88 2.27
C ASN A 322 -17.90 7.43 3.66
N VAL A 323 -18.11 6.15 4.01
CA VAL A 323 -17.63 5.59 5.29
C VAL A 323 -16.10 5.66 5.38
N PHE A 324 -15.42 5.40 4.26
CA PHE A 324 -13.96 5.45 4.21
C PHE A 324 -13.41 6.86 4.44
N ILE A 325 -14.00 7.90 3.82
CA ILE A 325 -13.64 9.30 4.06
C ILE A 325 -13.85 9.66 5.54
N GLU A 326 -14.98 9.25 6.10
CA GLU A 326 -15.28 9.53 7.52
C GLU A 326 -14.23 8.90 8.46
N LEU A 327 -13.87 7.64 8.25
CA LEU A 327 -12.82 6.97 9.02
C LEU A 327 -11.44 7.62 8.86
N GLN A 328 -11.10 8.10 7.66
CA GLN A 328 -9.84 8.82 7.40
C GLN A 328 -9.78 10.17 8.13
N ASN A 329 -10.93 10.85 8.26
CA ASN A 329 -11.01 12.13 8.97
C ASN A 329 -10.85 11.96 10.49
N ARG A 330 -11.30 10.82 11.04
CA ARG A 330 -11.22 10.51 12.47
C ARG A 330 -9.88 9.92 12.88
N THR A 331 -9.30 9.03 12.07
CA THR A 331 -8.11 8.25 12.42
C THR A 331 -7.17 8.03 11.23
N LYS A 332 -5.95 7.56 11.51
CA LYS A 332 -5.01 7.08 10.47
C LYS A 332 -5.43 5.70 9.94
N PHE A 333 -6.65 5.60 9.45
CA PHE A 333 -7.26 4.37 8.98
C PHE A 333 -6.51 3.80 7.78
N LYS A 334 -6.32 2.49 7.72
CA LYS A 334 -5.67 1.80 6.58
C LYS A 334 -6.54 0.65 6.13
N ILE A 335 -7.47 0.94 5.21
CA ILE A 335 -8.46 -0.02 4.73
C ILE A 335 -7.85 -1.36 4.28
N HIS A 336 -6.72 -1.33 3.56
CA HIS A 336 -6.07 -2.55 3.12
C HIS A 336 -5.64 -3.46 4.29
N GLN A 337 -5.22 -2.89 5.43
CA GLN A 337 -4.83 -3.68 6.59
C GLN A 337 -6.06 -4.33 7.24
N GLU A 338 -7.16 -3.59 7.38
CA GLU A 338 -8.40 -4.14 7.93
C GLU A 338 -9.01 -5.22 7.04
N VAL A 339 -9.03 -5.02 5.71
CA VAL A 339 -9.50 -6.02 4.75
C VAL A 339 -8.66 -7.30 4.86
N ILE A 340 -7.33 -7.19 4.93
CA ILE A 340 -6.45 -8.36 5.09
C ILE A 340 -6.67 -9.02 6.47
N ASN A 341 -6.71 -8.25 7.55
CA ASN A 341 -6.95 -8.73 8.92
C ASN A 341 -8.29 -9.49 9.02
N LYS A 342 -9.32 -9.01 8.33
CA LYS A 342 -10.67 -9.56 8.44
C LYS A 342 -10.84 -10.81 7.58
N PHE A 343 -10.38 -10.77 6.32
CA PHE A 343 -10.73 -11.81 5.35
C PHE A 343 -9.60 -12.81 5.08
N ARG A 344 -8.33 -12.40 5.14
CA ARG A 344 -7.20 -13.29 4.85
C ARG A 344 -5.90 -12.91 5.59
N PRO A 345 -5.83 -13.07 6.93
CA PRO A 345 -4.65 -12.71 7.72
C PRO A 345 -3.35 -13.38 7.26
N SER A 346 -3.44 -14.56 6.65
CA SER A 346 -2.27 -15.28 6.14
C SER A 346 -1.48 -14.48 5.11
N LEU A 347 -2.07 -13.47 4.45
CA LEU A 347 -1.36 -12.62 3.49
C LEU A 347 -0.31 -11.70 4.12
N TYR A 348 -0.30 -11.54 5.46
CA TYR A 348 0.83 -10.89 6.15
C TYR A 348 2.11 -11.71 6.11
N TYR A 349 2.03 -13.00 5.77
CA TYR A 349 3.19 -13.85 5.54
C TYR A 349 4.09 -13.29 4.42
N PHE A 350 3.52 -12.65 3.41
CA PHE A 350 4.26 -12.13 2.27
C PHE A 350 4.71 -10.69 2.54
N ASN A 351 6.00 -10.41 2.69
CA ASN A 351 6.51 -9.05 2.90
C ASN A 351 7.05 -8.45 1.60
N PHE A 352 6.15 -7.84 0.84
CA PHE A 352 6.47 -7.20 -0.44
C PHE A 352 7.52 -6.10 -0.33
N THR A 353 7.56 -5.34 0.78
CA THR A 353 8.57 -4.30 1.00
C THR A 353 9.98 -4.87 1.12
N LYS A 354 10.13 -6.06 1.73
CA LYS A 354 11.43 -6.71 1.89
C LYS A 354 11.78 -7.67 0.76
N GLY A 355 10.85 -7.95 -0.16
CA GLY A 355 11.07 -8.99 -1.18
C GLY A 355 11.15 -10.40 -0.59
N LYS A 356 10.59 -10.63 0.61
CA LYS A 356 10.77 -11.87 1.40
C LYS A 356 9.47 -12.28 2.09
N THR A 357 9.36 -13.56 2.41
CA THR A 357 8.34 -14.11 3.30
C THR A 357 8.73 -13.94 4.77
N LEU A 358 7.77 -14.04 5.69
CA LEU A 358 8.05 -14.04 7.13
C LEU A 358 8.93 -15.24 7.53
N ARG A 359 8.84 -16.37 6.81
CA ARG A 359 9.71 -17.53 7.05
C ARG A 359 11.17 -17.21 6.74
N GLU A 360 11.44 -16.62 5.58
CA GLU A 360 12.80 -16.23 5.18
C GLU A 360 13.37 -15.19 6.15
N ILE A 361 12.57 -14.20 6.56
CA ILE A 361 12.99 -13.22 7.57
C ILE A 361 13.33 -13.90 8.91
N ASN A 362 12.52 -14.87 9.34
CA ASN A 362 12.77 -15.58 10.59
C ASN A 362 13.99 -16.51 10.51
N GLN A 363 14.22 -17.14 9.35
CA GLN A 363 15.41 -17.95 9.09
C GLN A 363 16.67 -17.09 9.19
N GLU A 364 16.71 -15.93 8.53
CA GLU A 364 17.83 -14.99 8.61
C GLU A 364 18.12 -14.53 10.04
N LEU A 365 17.07 -14.14 10.78
CA LEU A 365 17.23 -13.74 12.19
C LEU A 365 17.74 -14.89 13.07
N THR A 366 17.31 -16.12 12.79
CA THR A 366 17.76 -17.31 13.53
C THR A 366 19.22 -17.62 13.25
N GLU A 367 19.65 -17.51 11.99
CA GLU A 367 21.05 -17.63 11.58
C GLU A 367 21.91 -16.55 12.25
N GLU A 368 21.47 -15.28 12.24
CA GLU A 368 22.17 -14.19 12.92
C GLU A 368 22.30 -14.42 14.43
N ILE A 369 21.23 -14.89 15.10
CA ILE A 369 21.27 -15.22 16.53
C ILE A 369 22.23 -16.39 16.79
N THR A 370 22.25 -17.38 15.91
CA THR A 370 23.12 -18.55 16.02
C THR A 370 24.58 -18.14 15.85
N ASP A 371 24.89 -17.27 14.88
CA ASP A 371 26.21 -16.69 14.70
C ASP A 371 26.64 -15.85 15.89
N ILE A 372 25.74 -15.06 16.49
CA ILE A 372 26.03 -14.30 17.71
C ILE A 372 26.30 -15.24 18.88
N LYS A 373 25.57 -16.35 19.01
CA LYS A 373 25.79 -17.34 20.07
C LYS A 373 27.10 -18.09 19.88
N ASN A 374 27.40 -18.52 18.65
CA ASN A 374 28.59 -19.32 18.34
C ASN A 374 29.86 -18.47 18.33
N ASN A 375 29.79 -17.21 17.91
CA ASN A 375 30.92 -16.28 17.91
C ASN A 375 31.00 -15.38 19.16
N GLY A 376 30.01 -15.47 20.06
CA GLY A 376 29.87 -14.56 21.21
C GLY A 376 30.83 -14.83 22.36
N ILE A 377 31.27 -16.08 22.55
CA ILE A 377 32.33 -16.44 23.50
C ILE A 377 33.06 -17.67 22.95
N SER A 378 34.18 -17.46 22.25
CA SER A 378 35.04 -18.58 21.82
C SER A 378 35.54 -19.35 23.05
N THR A 379 35.79 -20.65 22.91
CA THR A 379 36.46 -21.48 23.93
C THR A 379 37.80 -20.89 24.36
N GLU A 380 38.47 -20.16 23.46
CA GLU A 380 39.69 -19.38 23.73
C GLU A 380 39.42 -18.16 24.63
N ASN A 381 38.34 -17.41 24.40
CA ASN A 381 37.93 -16.30 25.27
C ASN A 381 37.54 -16.80 26.68
N GLN A 382 36.84 -17.93 26.80
CA GLN A 382 36.56 -18.52 28.12
C GLN A 382 37.85 -18.87 28.88
N LYS A 383 38.83 -19.46 28.18
CA LYS A 383 40.15 -19.75 28.74
C LYS A 383 40.87 -18.48 29.16
N PHE A 384 40.86 -17.44 28.32
CA PHE A 384 41.41 -16.12 28.63
C PHE A 384 40.77 -15.52 29.90
N LEU A 385 39.45 -15.49 30.00
CA LEU A 385 38.74 -14.95 31.16
C LEU A 385 39.02 -15.75 32.44
N LEU A 386 39.26 -17.06 32.35
CA LEU A 386 39.70 -17.89 33.47
C LEU A 386 41.14 -17.59 33.89
N ASP A 387 42.04 -17.40 32.93
CA ASP A 387 43.44 -17.03 33.19
C ASP A 387 43.54 -15.63 33.81
N VAL A 388 42.70 -14.69 33.36
CA VAL A 388 42.54 -13.34 33.97
C VAL A 388 42.12 -13.46 35.42
N LYS A 389 41.09 -14.26 35.74
CA LYS A 389 40.61 -14.44 37.13
C LYS A 389 41.67 -15.00 38.08
N ARG A 390 42.67 -15.73 37.58
CA ARG A 390 43.78 -16.31 38.37
C ARG A 390 44.97 -15.36 38.50
N SER A 391 44.89 -14.19 37.90
CA SER A 391 45.94 -13.18 37.86
C SER A 391 45.55 -11.92 38.65
N ASN A 392 46.42 -10.91 38.63
CA ASN A 392 46.16 -9.58 39.19
C ASN A 392 45.25 -8.71 38.29
N PHE A 393 44.59 -9.30 37.28
CA PHE A 393 43.73 -8.58 36.33
C PHE A 393 42.26 -8.95 36.51
N ARG A 394 41.36 -8.02 36.18
CA ARG A 394 39.94 -8.28 35.90
C ARG A 394 39.56 -7.58 34.60
N THR A 395 38.83 -8.25 33.73
CA THR A 395 38.41 -7.69 32.44
C THR A 395 36.90 -7.79 32.25
N SER A 396 36.34 -6.93 31.40
CA SER A 396 34.97 -7.08 30.90
C SER A 396 34.84 -8.26 29.94
N GLN A 397 33.65 -8.84 29.81
CA GLN A 397 33.41 -10.05 29.00
C GLN A 397 33.59 -9.86 27.48
N ASN A 398 33.63 -8.61 27.02
CA ASN A 398 33.83 -8.23 25.63
C ASN A 398 35.32 -8.03 25.27
N LEU A 399 36.24 -8.49 26.11
CA LEU A 399 37.68 -8.52 25.85
C LEU A 399 38.16 -9.96 25.64
N ASP A 400 39.17 -10.11 24.79
CA ASP A 400 39.94 -11.34 24.58
C ASP A 400 41.43 -11.03 24.70
N GLY A 401 42.29 -12.04 24.75
CA GLY A 401 43.72 -11.82 24.90
C GLY A 401 44.53 -13.02 25.40
N LYS A 402 45.69 -12.72 25.98
CA LYS A 402 46.58 -13.69 26.60
C LYS A 402 47.30 -13.08 27.80
N ILE A 403 47.57 -13.91 28.81
CA ILE A 403 48.41 -13.56 29.95
C ILE A 403 49.69 -14.41 29.90
N LYS A 404 50.84 -13.77 30.04
CA LYS A 404 52.13 -14.45 30.16
C LYS A 404 53.03 -13.65 31.09
N ASN A 405 53.67 -14.31 32.06
CA ASN A 405 54.63 -13.67 32.99
C ASN A 405 54.08 -12.41 33.69
N ASN A 406 52.81 -12.45 34.12
CA ASN A 406 52.11 -11.29 34.73
C ASN A 406 51.93 -10.07 33.80
N GLU A 407 52.09 -10.27 32.49
CA GLU A 407 51.75 -9.30 31.44
C GLU A 407 50.41 -9.71 30.81
N LEU A 408 49.48 -8.75 30.69
CA LEU A 408 48.22 -8.91 29.99
C LEU A 408 48.29 -8.26 28.62
N ILE A 409 48.05 -9.02 27.56
CA ILE A 409 47.80 -8.47 26.22
C ILE A 409 46.33 -8.70 25.90
N THR A 410 45.57 -7.63 25.62
CA THR A 410 44.12 -7.73 25.42
C THR A 410 43.61 -6.80 24.31
N PHE A 411 42.51 -7.20 23.68
CA PHE A 411 41.83 -6.50 22.58
C PHE A 411 40.33 -6.84 22.62
N PRO A 412 39.44 -6.09 21.92
CA PRO A 412 38.02 -6.42 21.83
C PRO A 412 37.80 -7.85 21.34
N SER A 413 36.93 -8.63 21.98
CA SER A 413 36.72 -10.04 21.60
C SER A 413 36.02 -10.22 20.25
N ASN A 414 35.25 -9.22 19.80
CA ASN A 414 34.52 -9.25 18.54
C ASN A 414 35.14 -8.30 17.50
N GLN A 415 35.18 -8.72 16.23
CA GLN A 415 35.56 -7.86 15.10
C GLN A 415 34.57 -6.73 14.86
N LYS A 416 33.28 -6.94 15.17
CA LYS A 416 32.23 -5.92 15.13
C LYS A 416 32.22 -5.15 16.45
N ILE A 417 32.86 -3.98 16.45
CA ILE A 417 32.95 -3.06 17.58
C ILE A 417 31.83 -2.03 17.46
N LYS A 418 31.01 -1.90 18.51
CA LYS A 418 29.95 -0.88 18.58
C LYS A 418 30.41 0.36 19.34
N LYS A 419 30.01 1.54 18.86
CA LYS A 419 30.11 2.81 19.57
C LYS A 419 29.35 2.71 20.88
N GLY A 420 29.95 3.21 21.96
CA GLY A 420 29.36 3.21 23.30
C GLY A 420 29.68 1.96 24.14
N ASN A 421 30.21 0.90 23.54
CA ASN A 421 30.77 -0.21 24.32
C ASN A 421 32.02 0.25 25.08
N GLU A 422 32.12 -0.19 26.34
CA GLU A 422 33.30 0.01 27.17
C GLU A 422 34.05 -1.31 27.31
N TYR A 423 35.37 -1.26 27.09
CA TYR A 423 36.27 -2.39 27.31
C TYR A 423 37.12 -2.08 28.53
N ILE A 424 36.82 -2.74 29.66
CA ILE A 424 37.32 -2.37 30.98
C ILE A 424 38.34 -3.39 31.44
N ILE A 425 39.48 -2.89 31.92
CA ILE A 425 40.57 -3.67 32.50
C ILE A 425 40.91 -3.06 33.86
N ASP A 426 40.83 -3.85 34.91
CA ASP A 426 41.25 -3.48 36.25
C ASP A 426 42.52 -4.28 36.59
N PHE A 427 43.65 -3.61 36.79
CA PHE A 427 44.85 -4.18 37.41
C PHE A 427 44.81 -3.94 38.92
N ILE A 428 44.92 -5.01 39.71
CA ILE A 428 44.75 -5.00 41.16
C ILE A 428 46.04 -5.57 41.78
N ASN A 429 46.79 -4.73 42.50
CA ASN A 429 47.96 -5.15 43.25
C ASN A 429 48.01 -4.42 44.60
N HIS A 430 48.30 -5.15 45.67
CA HIS A 430 48.36 -4.60 47.03
C HIS A 430 49.64 -3.82 47.32
N THR A 431 50.66 -3.95 46.48
CA THR A 431 51.90 -3.18 46.57
C THR A 431 51.83 -1.93 45.72
N GLU A 432 52.21 -0.78 46.27
CA GLU A 432 52.43 0.44 45.49
C GLU A 432 53.53 0.21 44.45
N GLY A 433 53.38 0.82 43.28
CA GLY A 433 54.35 0.64 42.19
C GLY A 433 53.94 1.34 40.90
N LEU A 434 54.64 1.03 39.83
CA LEU A 434 54.34 1.55 38.50
C LEU A 434 53.69 0.45 37.63
N VAL A 435 52.68 0.85 36.86
CA VAL A 435 52.06 0.02 35.83
C VAL A 435 52.45 0.58 34.47
N TYR A 436 53.02 -0.27 33.64
CA TYR A 436 53.35 0.02 32.25
C TYR A 436 52.18 -0.38 31.34
N ILE A 437 51.72 0.56 30.50
CA ILE A 437 50.67 0.35 29.50
C ILE A 437 51.22 0.73 28.13
N GLU A 438 51.15 -0.18 27.16
CA GLU A 438 51.59 0.01 25.78
C GLU A 438 50.46 -0.32 24.79
N GLY A 439 50.33 0.49 23.73
CA GLY A 439 49.35 0.30 22.67
C GLY A 439 50.02 -0.02 21.34
N PHE A 440 49.35 -0.82 20.49
CA PHE A 440 49.93 -1.28 19.22
C PHE A 440 49.56 -0.39 18.01
N TYR A 441 48.81 0.69 18.22
CA TYR A 441 48.32 1.55 17.15
C TYR A 441 49.31 2.65 16.75
N LYS A 442 49.76 2.61 15.49
CA LYS A 442 50.82 3.49 14.96
C LYS A 442 50.33 4.73 14.20
N ASN A 443 49.04 4.80 13.88
CA ASN A 443 48.51 5.83 12.97
C ASN A 443 48.00 7.07 13.73
N GLU A 444 48.87 8.04 13.94
CA GLU A 444 48.57 9.30 14.64
C GLU A 444 47.33 10.03 14.08
N LYS A 445 47.17 10.08 12.75
CA LYS A 445 46.07 10.81 12.08
C LYS A 445 44.68 10.33 12.49
N ASN A 446 44.55 9.09 12.93
CA ASN A 446 43.28 8.46 13.27
C ASN A 446 43.24 8.01 14.75
N ALA A 447 44.13 8.53 15.59
CA ALA A 447 44.27 8.13 17.00
C ALA A 447 43.06 8.50 17.86
N ASN A 448 42.40 9.61 17.54
CA ASN A 448 41.21 10.11 18.24
C ASN A 448 39.97 9.20 18.12
N ARG A 449 40.04 8.14 17.31
CA ARG A 449 38.95 7.17 17.13
C ARG A 449 38.84 6.17 18.28
N ILE A 450 39.92 6.00 19.05
CA ILE A 450 39.99 5.12 20.21
C ILE A 450 40.49 5.95 21.39
N ILE A 451 39.63 6.10 22.39
CA ILE A 451 39.93 6.81 23.63
C ILE A 451 40.24 5.78 24.71
N VAL A 452 41.34 6.01 25.42
CA VAL A 452 41.78 5.21 26.56
C VAL A 452 41.74 6.08 27.81
N THR A 453 41.01 5.66 28.82
CA THR A 453 40.94 6.34 30.11
C THR A 453 41.70 5.53 31.14
N VAL A 454 42.69 6.13 31.81
CA VAL A 454 43.46 5.49 32.90
C VAL A 454 43.23 6.26 34.19
N ASN A 455 42.63 5.61 35.19
CA ASN A 455 42.30 6.24 36.48
C ASN A 455 41.52 7.57 36.36
N GLY A 456 40.72 7.72 35.30
CA GLY A 456 39.93 8.93 35.02
C GLY A 456 40.59 9.93 34.07
N GLU A 457 41.90 9.83 33.82
CA GLU A 457 42.59 10.66 32.84
C GLU A 457 42.38 10.15 31.42
N ILE A 458 42.11 11.05 30.48
CA ILE A 458 41.71 10.72 29.09
C ILE A 458 42.92 10.86 28.16
N PHE A 459 43.13 9.84 27.34
CA PHE A 459 44.21 9.74 26.36
C PHE A 459 43.69 9.23 25.02
N ASN A 460 44.42 9.51 23.95
CA ASN A 460 44.24 8.85 22.66
C ASN A 460 45.07 7.56 22.65
N ILE A 461 44.64 6.53 21.91
CA ILE A 461 45.36 5.25 21.83
C ILE A 461 46.83 5.41 21.38
N PHE A 462 47.15 6.43 20.57
CA PHE A 462 48.50 6.70 20.09
C PHE A 462 49.45 7.17 21.21
N ASP A 463 48.92 7.75 22.29
CA ASP A 463 49.72 8.17 23.45
C ASP A 463 50.40 6.98 24.15
N PHE A 464 49.94 5.76 23.89
CA PHE A 464 50.50 4.52 24.43
C PHE A 464 51.45 3.81 23.45
N TYR A 465 51.68 4.33 22.23
CA TYR A 465 52.49 3.63 21.23
C TYR A 465 53.95 3.39 21.66
N LYS A 466 54.51 4.27 22.49
CA LYS A 466 55.85 4.11 23.10
C LYS A 466 55.80 3.56 24.53
N GLY A 467 54.61 3.17 24.97
CA GLY A 467 54.31 2.83 26.35
C GLY A 467 54.32 4.03 27.30
N ARG A 468 53.63 3.88 28.42
CA ARG A 468 53.50 4.91 29.45
C ARG A 468 53.39 4.27 30.83
N TYR A 469 54.00 4.91 31.82
CA TYR A 469 53.98 4.48 33.21
C TYR A 469 52.92 5.27 33.99
N PHE A 470 52.20 4.56 34.84
CA PHE A 470 51.20 5.14 35.75
C PHE A 470 51.49 4.67 37.17
N TYR A 471 51.44 5.59 38.12
CA TYR A 471 51.49 5.22 39.54
C TYR A 471 50.25 4.43 39.92
N HIS A 472 50.46 3.36 40.66
CA HIS A 472 49.43 2.45 41.11
C HIS A 472 49.44 2.37 42.63
N ASN A 473 48.26 2.56 43.22
CA ASN A 473 48.02 2.34 44.64
C ASN A 473 46.76 1.48 44.78
N GLY A 474 46.93 0.17 44.92
CA GLY A 474 45.83 -0.81 45.06
C GLY A 474 45.14 -1.19 43.75
N LYS A 475 44.74 -0.21 42.93
CA LYS A 475 43.97 -0.45 41.69
C LYS A 475 44.30 0.56 40.58
N THR A 476 44.56 0.06 39.37
CA THR A 476 44.59 0.85 38.13
C THR A 476 43.48 0.38 37.21
N ARG A 477 42.57 1.30 36.84
CA ARG A 477 41.49 1.03 35.88
C ARG A 477 41.82 1.64 34.53
N VAL A 478 41.72 0.82 33.49
CA VAL A 478 41.88 1.19 32.09
C VAL A 478 40.55 0.93 31.38
N THR A 479 40.00 1.94 30.72
CA THR A 479 38.79 1.82 29.91
C THR A 479 39.09 2.23 28.48
N VAL A 480 38.83 1.34 27.52
CA VAL A 480 38.95 1.64 26.08
C VAL A 480 37.56 1.87 25.50
N LYS A 481 37.37 2.94 24.70
CA LYS A 481 36.13 3.25 23.99
C LYS A 481 36.40 3.62 22.55
N TYR A 482 35.51 3.19 21.65
CA TYR A 482 35.57 3.51 20.23
C TYR A 482 34.52 4.59 19.89
N MET A 483 34.92 5.56 19.07
CA MET A 483 34.08 6.73 18.75
C MET A 483 33.03 6.47 17.67
N ASN A 484 33.14 5.36 16.93
CA ASN A 484 32.20 4.93 15.90
C ASN A 484 32.05 3.39 15.91
N ASP A 485 31.07 2.91 15.15
CA ASP A 485 30.94 1.48 14.85
C ASP A 485 32.02 1.06 13.84
N TYR A 486 32.63 -0.10 14.08
CA TYR A 486 33.66 -0.68 13.23
C TYR A 486 33.40 -2.16 12.99
N ASN A 487 33.64 -2.63 11.78
CA ASN A 487 33.32 -3.99 11.35
C ASN A 487 34.53 -4.73 10.74
N ASN A 488 35.74 -4.20 10.90
CA ASN A 488 36.94 -4.79 10.31
C ASN A 488 37.94 -5.24 11.39
N LEU A 489 38.77 -6.22 11.04
CA LEU A 489 39.78 -6.79 11.94
C LEU A 489 40.87 -5.78 12.34
N SER A 490 41.14 -4.76 11.50
CA SER A 490 42.17 -3.77 11.80
C SER A 490 41.82 -2.87 12.98
N TRP A 491 40.54 -2.56 13.20
CA TRP A 491 40.10 -1.80 14.37
C TRP A 491 40.15 -2.61 15.67
N GLN A 492 39.94 -3.93 15.60
CA GLN A 492 40.20 -4.82 16.73
C GLN A 492 41.69 -4.80 17.12
N LYS A 493 42.58 -4.97 16.14
CA LYS A 493 44.04 -4.89 16.36
C LYS A 493 44.49 -3.52 16.87
N ALA A 494 43.85 -2.44 16.39
CA ALA A 494 44.15 -1.07 16.81
C ALA A 494 43.88 -0.82 18.31
N GLY A 495 42.90 -1.49 18.91
CA GLY A 495 42.61 -1.37 20.34
C GLY A 495 43.40 -2.32 21.23
N THR A 496 44.42 -2.99 20.70
CA THR A 496 45.25 -3.90 21.50
C THR A 496 46.08 -3.11 22.50
N LEU A 497 46.06 -3.54 23.76
CA LEU A 497 46.89 -3.02 24.84
C LEU A 497 47.72 -4.13 25.47
N LEU A 498 48.95 -3.82 25.86
CA LEU A 498 49.79 -4.57 26.78
C LEU A 498 49.83 -3.84 28.12
N ILE A 499 49.59 -4.55 29.22
CA ILE A 499 49.58 -4.01 30.58
C ILE A 499 50.41 -4.92 31.48
N LYS A 500 51.36 -4.35 32.22
CA LYS A 500 52.19 -5.09 33.17
C LYS A 500 52.67 -4.21 34.32
N GLN A 501 53.07 -4.85 35.41
CA GLN A 501 53.82 -4.18 36.47
C GLN A 501 55.25 -3.89 35.97
N ALA A 502 55.72 -2.66 36.20
CA ALA A 502 57.07 -2.23 35.82
C ALA A 502 58.15 -2.74 36.77
#